data_AF-A0A5K0WRE8-F1
#
_entry.id   AF-A0A5K0WRE8-F1
#
_cell.length_a   1.000
_cell.length_b   1.000
_cell.length_c   1.000
_cell.angle_alpha   90.00
_cell.angle_beta   90.00
_cell.angle_gamma   90.00
#
_symmetry.space_group_name_H-M   'P 1'
#
loop_
_entity.id
_entity.type
_entity.pdbx_description
1 polymer ?
#
loop_
_entity_poly.entity_id
_entity_poly.type
_entity_poly.pdbx_seq_one_letter_code
_entity_poly.pdbx_strand_id
1 'polypeptide(L)'
;RGSSVGDAGGAADRVLNQLLTEMDGMTAKKTVFIIGATNRPDIIDPALLRPGRLDQLIYIPLPDEASRLQIFKACLRKSPVSKDVDLPTLARYTHGFSGADITEICQRACKYAIRENIEK
;
A
#
# COMPACT_ATOMS: atom_id res chain seq x y z
N ARG A 1 -41.88 -23.31 -0.86
CA ARG A 1 -40.63 -23.69 -0.16
C ARG A 1 -39.51 -22.90 -0.82
N GLY A 2 -38.84 -22.04 -0.08
CA GLY A 2 -37.81 -21.15 -0.59
C GLY A 2 -37.46 -20.15 0.50
N SER A 3 -36.76 -20.66 1.49
CA SER A 3 -36.32 -20.00 2.72
C SER A 3 -35.61 -18.68 2.45
N SER A 4 -36.00 -17.67 3.23
CA SER A 4 -35.26 -16.45 3.50
C SER A 4 -33.83 -16.78 3.96
N VAL A 5 -32.83 -16.43 3.16
CA VAL A 5 -31.45 -16.28 3.61
C VAL A 5 -31.19 -14.78 3.70
N GLY A 6 -30.82 -14.33 4.90
CA GLY A 6 -30.71 -12.93 5.29
C GLY A 6 -29.82 -12.09 4.37
N ASP A 7 -30.35 -10.90 4.10
CA ASP A 7 -29.89 -9.84 3.22
C ASP A 7 -28.64 -9.10 3.74
N ALA A 8 -27.49 -9.79 3.71
CA ALA A 8 -26.18 -9.14 3.93
C ALA A 8 -25.19 -9.38 2.77
N GLY A 9 -25.26 -10.55 2.10
CA GLY A 9 -24.41 -10.87 0.95
C GLY A 9 -24.86 -10.21 -0.36
N GLY A 10 -26.17 -10.10 -0.58
CA GLY A 10 -26.72 -9.63 -1.86
C GLY A 10 -26.45 -8.15 -2.16
N ALA A 11 -26.23 -7.31 -1.14
CA ALA A 11 -25.88 -5.91 -1.34
C ALA A 11 -24.47 -5.75 -1.91
N ALA A 12 -23.49 -6.50 -1.38
CA ALA A 12 -22.11 -6.47 -1.87
C ALA A 12 -22.03 -7.00 -3.31
N ASP A 13 -22.73 -8.10 -3.61
CA ASP A 13 -22.78 -8.68 -4.96
C ASP A 13 -23.43 -7.73 -5.97
N ARG A 14 -24.49 -7.01 -5.57
CA ARG A 14 -25.12 -5.98 -6.43
C ARG A 14 -24.17 -4.82 -6.72
N VAL A 15 -23.44 -4.34 -5.70
CA VAL A 15 -22.47 -3.25 -5.84
C VAL A 15 -21.31 -3.69 -6.75
N LEU A 16 -20.83 -4.93 -6.59
CA LEU A 16 -19.78 -5.48 -7.43
C LEU A 16 -20.20 -5.56 -8.90
N ASN A 17 -21.39 -6.10 -9.18
CA ASN A 17 -21.92 -6.19 -10.54
C ASN A 17 -22.13 -4.82 -11.19
N GLN A 18 -22.56 -3.82 -10.41
CA GLN A 18 -22.65 -2.45 -10.92
C GLN A 18 -21.26 -1.89 -11.27
N LEU A 19 -20.27 -2.08 -10.39
CA LEU A 19 -18.90 -1.63 -10.64
C LEU A 19 -18.34 -2.26 -11.92
N LEU A 20 -18.55 -3.56 -12.13
CA LEU A 20 -18.14 -4.26 -13.36
C LEU A 20 -18.80 -3.64 -14.61
N THR A 21 -20.09 -3.32 -14.53
CA THR A 21 -20.84 -2.70 -15.64
C THR A 21 -20.30 -1.32 -15.99
N GLU A 22 -20.00 -0.50 -14.98
CA GLU A 22 -19.40 0.82 -15.20
C GLU A 22 -17.97 0.71 -15.77
N MET A 23 -17.17 -0.25 -15.29
CA MET A 23 -15.83 -0.50 -15.81
C MET A 23 -15.84 -0.86 -17.30
N ASP A 24 -16.75 -1.76 -17.72
CA ASP A 24 -16.89 -2.14 -19.12
C ASP A 24 -17.34 -0.93 -19.98
N GLY A 25 -18.20 -0.07 -19.43
CA GLY A 25 -18.70 1.15 -20.10
C GLY A 25 -17.68 2.28 -20.23
N MET A 26 -16.66 2.33 -19.36
CA MET A 26 -15.62 3.38 -19.37
C MET A 26 -14.70 3.32 -20.59
N THR A 27 -14.53 2.14 -21.19
CA THR A 27 -13.70 1.95 -22.41
C THR A 27 -14.15 2.82 -23.58
N ALA A 28 -15.44 3.21 -23.61
CA ALA A 28 -16.03 3.95 -24.72
C ALA A 28 -15.93 5.49 -24.60
N LYS A 29 -15.69 6.05 -23.41
CA LYS A 29 -15.68 7.51 -23.20
C LYS A 29 -14.65 7.94 -22.15
N LYS A 30 -13.63 8.67 -22.62
CA LYS A 30 -12.48 9.26 -21.87
C LYS A 30 -11.40 8.26 -21.45
N THR A 31 -10.15 8.72 -21.46
CA THR A 31 -8.97 8.01 -20.94
C THR A 31 -8.99 8.00 -19.41
N VAL A 32 -9.78 7.10 -18.82
CA VAL A 32 -9.79 6.83 -17.38
C VAL A 32 -8.89 5.62 -17.11
N PHE A 33 -7.99 5.74 -16.13
CA PHE A 33 -7.17 4.63 -15.65
C PHE A 33 -7.69 4.18 -14.28
N ILE A 34 -7.84 2.87 -14.11
CA ILE A 34 -8.32 2.26 -12.87
C ILE A 34 -7.17 1.48 -12.23
N ILE A 35 -6.88 1.77 -10.96
CA ILE A 35 -5.86 1.07 -10.18
C ILE A 35 -6.54 0.49 -8.94
N GLY A 36 -6.50 -0.83 -8.81
CA GLY A 36 -6.90 -1.55 -7.60
C GLY A 36 -5.69 -1.93 -6.75
N ALA A 37 -5.84 -1.90 -5.43
CA ALA A 37 -4.84 -2.35 -4.48
C ALA A 37 -5.46 -3.33 -3.47
N THR A 38 -4.81 -4.47 -3.23
CA THR A 38 -5.23 -5.46 -2.24
C THR A 38 -4.02 -6.08 -1.54
N ASN A 39 -4.19 -6.45 -0.27
CA ASN A 39 -3.26 -7.32 0.44
C ASN A 39 -3.69 -8.79 0.44
N ARG A 40 -4.87 -9.08 -0.14
CA ARG A 40 -5.48 -10.41 -0.22
C ARG A 40 -5.94 -10.69 -1.65
N PRO A 41 -5.03 -11.00 -2.58
CA PRO A 41 -5.40 -11.33 -3.96
C PRO A 41 -6.19 -12.64 -4.06
N ASP A 42 -6.08 -13.52 -3.05
CA ASP A 42 -6.76 -14.81 -2.94
C ASP A 42 -8.29 -14.73 -2.86
N ILE A 43 -8.83 -13.61 -2.37
CA ILE A 43 -10.28 -13.41 -2.18
C ILE A 43 -10.91 -12.49 -3.23
N ILE A 44 -10.14 -12.03 -4.23
CA ILE A 44 -10.69 -11.20 -5.30
C ILE A 44 -11.59 -12.04 -6.21
N ASP A 45 -12.76 -11.50 -6.56
CA ASP A 45 -13.63 -12.13 -7.56
C ASP A 45 -12.90 -12.25 -8.91
N PRO A 46 -12.74 -13.47 -9.46
CA PRO A 46 -12.13 -13.69 -10.77
C PRO A 46 -12.75 -12.89 -11.92
N ALA A 47 -14.00 -12.43 -11.81
CA ALA A 47 -14.65 -11.58 -12.78
C ALA A 47 -13.98 -10.20 -12.91
N LEU A 48 -13.37 -9.67 -11.85
CA LEU A 48 -12.62 -8.41 -11.89
C LEU A 48 -11.29 -8.55 -12.64
N LEU A 49 -10.71 -9.75 -12.66
CA LEU A 49 -9.39 -10.03 -13.23
C LEU A 49 -9.43 -10.39 -14.72
N ARG A 50 -10.61 -10.35 -15.34
CA ARG A 50 -10.76 -10.65 -16.77
C ARG A 50 -10.17 -9.53 -17.64
N PRO A 51 -9.70 -9.85 -18.86
CA PRO A 51 -9.20 -8.86 -19.81
C PRO A 51 -10.17 -7.68 -19.99
N GLY A 52 -9.63 -6.46 -19.99
CA GLY A 52 -10.39 -5.20 -20.09
C GLY A 52 -10.87 -4.62 -18.76
N ARG A 53 -10.58 -5.27 -17.62
CA ARG A 53 -10.91 -4.80 -16.26
C ARG A 53 -9.63 -4.56 -15.45
N LEU A 54 -9.39 -5.35 -14.39
CA LEU A 54 -8.13 -5.34 -13.62
C LEU A 54 -7.20 -6.45 -14.13
N ASP A 55 -6.84 -6.39 -15.40
CA ASP A 55 -6.06 -7.44 -16.06
C ASP A 55 -4.53 -7.31 -15.88
N GLN A 56 -4.04 -6.12 -15.51
CA GLN A 56 -2.63 -5.88 -15.15
C GLN A 56 -2.39 -6.13 -13.66
N LEU A 57 -1.84 -7.30 -13.34
CA LEU A 57 -1.46 -7.67 -11.97
C LEU A 57 -0.01 -7.28 -11.68
N ILE A 58 0.19 -6.31 -10.79
CA ILE A 58 1.51 -5.85 -10.35
C ILE A 58 1.73 -6.30 -8.90
N TYR A 59 2.71 -7.19 -8.69
CA TYR A 59 3.11 -7.60 -7.36
C TYR A 59 4.10 -6.60 -6.75
N ILE A 60 3.82 -6.15 -5.53
CA ILE A 60 4.70 -5.26 -4.76
C ILE A 60 5.33 -6.09 -3.63
N PRO A 61 6.60 -6.52 -3.76
CA PRO A 61 7.29 -7.23 -2.69
C PRO A 61 7.70 -6.29 -1.56
N LEU A 62 8.19 -6.87 -0.46
CA LEU A 62 8.94 -6.11 0.54
C LEU A 62 10.18 -5.45 -0.12
N PRO A 63 10.58 -4.25 0.34
CA PRO A 63 11.68 -3.51 -0.26
C PRO A 63 13.00 -4.25 -0.06
N ASP A 64 13.80 -4.31 -1.13
CA ASP A 64 15.19 -4.73 -1.07
C ASP A 64 16.07 -3.68 -0.35
N GLU A 65 17.36 -3.98 -0.14
CA GLU A 65 18.25 -3.09 0.59
C GLU A 65 18.37 -1.69 -0.06
N ALA A 66 18.49 -1.65 -1.39
CA ALA A 66 18.57 -0.41 -2.14
C ALA A 66 17.28 0.41 -1.99
N SER A 67 16.11 -0.23 -2.07
CA SER A 67 14.81 0.40 -1.86
C SER A 67 14.67 0.91 -0.44
N ARG A 68 15.08 0.13 0.57
CA ARG A 68 15.07 0.58 1.98
C ARG A 68 15.94 1.81 2.19
N LEU A 69 17.11 1.89 1.57
CA LEU A 69 17.95 3.09 1.59
C LEU A 69 17.21 4.30 0.99
N GLN A 70 16.50 4.14 -0.12
CA GLN A 70 15.71 5.22 -0.70
C GLN A 70 14.53 5.62 0.20
N ILE A 71 13.89 4.66 0.87
CA ILE A 71 12.82 4.94 1.82
C ILE A 71 13.37 5.74 3.02
N PHE A 72 14.51 5.36 3.60
CA PHE A 72 15.16 6.15 4.64
C PHE A 72 15.45 7.58 4.19
N LYS A 73 16.04 7.75 3.00
CA LYS A 73 16.31 9.07 2.41
C LYS A 73 15.02 9.87 2.22
N ALA A 74 13.95 9.24 1.74
CA ALA A 74 12.66 9.90 1.52
C ALA A 74 12.01 10.33 2.84
N CYS A 75 12.01 9.45 3.86
CA CYS A 75 11.46 9.72 5.18
C CYS A 75 12.19 10.88 5.89
N LEU A 76 13.53 10.92 5.77
CA LEU A 76 14.38 11.89 6.45
C LEU A 76 14.66 13.15 5.63
N ARG A 77 14.15 13.26 4.39
CA ARG A 77 14.45 14.36 3.45
C ARG A 77 14.22 15.77 4.01
N LYS A 78 13.27 15.92 4.95
CA LYS A 78 12.91 17.20 5.58
C LYS A 78 13.33 17.28 7.05
N SER A 79 14.08 16.29 7.53
CA SER A 79 14.52 16.22 8.93
C SER A 79 15.99 16.59 9.04
N PRO A 80 16.41 17.33 10.08
CA PRO A 80 17.82 17.49 10.37
C PRO A 80 18.40 16.15 10.81
N VAL A 81 19.44 15.68 10.11
CA VAL A 81 20.11 14.40 10.39
C VAL A 81 21.61 14.69 10.57
N SER A 82 22.20 14.17 11.64
CA SER A 82 23.66 14.29 11.85
C SER A 82 24.44 13.57 10.76
N LYS A 83 25.65 14.03 10.46
CA LYS A 83 26.60 13.35 9.58
C LYS A 83 27.02 11.98 10.10
N ASP A 84 26.85 11.75 11.40
CA ASP A 84 27.17 10.47 12.06
C ASP A 84 26.14 9.37 11.78
N VAL A 85 25.00 9.71 11.16
CA VAL A 85 23.94 8.75 10.84
C VAL A 85 24.19 8.10 9.48
N ASP A 86 24.58 6.83 9.50
CA ASP A 86 24.85 6.03 8.30
C ASP A 86 23.60 5.29 7.79
N LEU A 87 22.86 5.92 6.86
CA LEU A 87 21.66 5.34 6.25
C LEU A 87 21.90 4.03 5.49
N PRO A 88 22.98 3.87 4.69
CA PRO A 88 23.37 2.58 4.12
C PRO A 88 23.45 1.46 5.15
N THR A 89 24.05 1.72 6.31
CA THR A 89 24.11 0.72 7.39
C THR A 89 22.73 0.40 7.96
N LEU A 90 21.87 1.40 8.18
CA LEU A 90 20.49 1.16 8.61
C LEU A 90 19.69 0.31 7.61
N ALA A 91 19.88 0.53 6.31
CA ALA A 91 19.23 -0.25 5.26
C ALA A 91 19.63 -1.73 5.29
N ARG A 92 20.91 -2.04 5.61
CA ARG A 92 21.40 -3.42 5.78
C ARG A 92 20.76 -4.13 6.97
N TYR A 93 20.63 -3.44 8.11
CA TYR A 93 20.09 -4.02 9.35
C TYR A 93 18.56 -4.14 9.38
N THR A 94 17.84 -3.52 8.44
CA THR A 94 16.37 -3.52 8.38
C THR A 94 15.81 -4.54 7.39
N HIS A 95 16.47 -5.69 7.23
CA HIS A 95 15.97 -6.76 6.35
C HIS A 95 14.56 -7.21 6.76
N GLY A 96 13.66 -7.36 5.79
CA GLY A 96 12.26 -7.74 6.02
C GLY A 96 11.33 -6.60 6.44
N PHE A 97 11.84 -5.37 6.60
CA PHE A 97 11.01 -4.24 7.02
C PHE A 97 10.24 -3.68 5.83
N SER A 98 8.97 -3.35 6.06
CA SER A 98 8.16 -2.60 5.10
C SER A 98 8.53 -1.12 5.09
N GLY A 99 8.02 -0.38 4.12
CA GLY A 99 8.16 1.08 4.12
C GLY A 99 7.53 1.75 5.34
N ALA A 100 6.46 1.17 5.88
CA ALA A 100 5.82 1.67 7.09
C ALA A 100 6.72 1.49 8.33
N ASP A 101 7.38 0.34 8.47
CA ASP A 101 8.29 0.07 9.59
C ASP A 101 9.47 1.03 9.60
N ILE A 102 10.06 1.29 8.42
CA ILE A 102 11.16 2.27 8.27
C ILE A 102 10.69 3.68 8.61
N THR A 103 9.49 4.05 8.16
CA THR A 103 8.89 5.35 8.49
C THR A 103 8.72 5.51 10.00
N GLU A 104 8.21 4.48 10.67
CA GLU A 104 8.03 4.47 12.12
C GLU A 104 9.37 4.58 12.88
N ILE A 105 10.43 3.91 12.42
CA ILE A 105 11.78 4.09 12.97
C ILE A 105 12.20 5.56 12.93
N CYS A 106 12.04 6.21 11.77
CA CYS A 106 12.43 7.60 11.59
C CYS A 106 11.62 8.54 12.49
N GLN A 107 10.30 8.31 12.59
CA GLN A 107 9.42 9.10 13.45
C GLN A 107 9.74 8.94 14.93
N ARG A 108 10.03 7.71 15.38
CA ARG A 108 10.43 7.44 16.78
C ARG A 108 11.78 8.06 17.12
N ALA A 109 12.76 7.93 16.24
CA ALA A 109 14.08 8.54 16.42
C ALA A 109 13.98 10.07 16.58
N CYS A 110 13.15 10.72 15.75
CA CYS A 110 12.87 12.15 15.86
C CYS A 110 12.24 12.51 17.21
N LYS A 111 11.22 11.76 17.66
CA LYS A 111 10.59 11.97 18.98
C LYS A 111 11.58 11.80 20.14
N TYR A 112 12.47 10.81 20.07
CA TYR A 112 13.50 10.61 21.10
C TYR A 112 14.51 11.76 21.11
N ALA A 113 14.97 12.22 19.95
CA ALA A 113 15.89 13.35 19.86
C ALA A 113 15.28 14.64 20.44
N ILE A 114 13.99 14.91 20.20
CA ILE A 114 13.29 16.05 20.80
C ILE A 114 13.22 15.92 22.32
N ARG A 115 12.87 14.73 22.85
CA ARG A 115 12.80 14.50 24.29
C ARG A 115 14.15 14.69 24.97
N GLU A 116 15.21 14.14 24.41
CA GLU A 116 16.57 14.30 24.93
C GLU A 116 17.02 15.77 24.93
N ASN A 117 16.55 16.58 23.98
CA ASN A 117 16.86 18.01 23.95
C ASN A 117 16.09 18.82 25.01
N ILE A 118 14.88 18.39 25.37
CA ILE A 118 14.06 19.05 26.41
C ILE A 118 14.56 18.68 27.83
N GLU A 119 15.06 17.46 28.02
CA GLU A 119 15.59 16.97 29.30
C GLU A 119 17.02 17.46 29.59
N LYS A 120 17.70 18.02 28.59
CA LYS A 120 19.00 18.71 28.72
C LYS A 120 18.81 20.16 29.14
#